data_AF-A0A940DS65-F1
#
_entry.id   AF-A0A940DS65-F1
#
_cell.length_a   1.000
_cell.length_b   1.000
_cell.length_c   1.000
_cell.angle_alpha   90.00
_cell.angle_beta   90.00
_cell.angle_gamma   90.00
#
_symmetry.space_group_name_H-M   'P 1'
#
loop_
_entity.id
_entity.type
_entity.pdbx_description
1 polymer ?
#
loop_
_entity_poly.entity_id
_entity_poly.type
_entity_poly.pdbx_seq_one_letter_code
_entity_poly.pdbx_strand_id
1 'polypeptide(L)' 'MKVFSLIFVELDRFVKPLDECVGLTEKWCYALKYVGKLHGLPEGLRIQAFERLFAACEIARFSRDKKLQYEKDMITE' A
#
# COMPACT_ATOMS: atom_id res chain seq x y z
N MET A 1 26.73 8.71 10.63
CA MET A 1 26.20 9.72 9.70
C MET A 1 25.16 9.04 8.82
N LYS A 2 23.87 9.40 8.93
CA LYS A 2 22.80 8.73 8.18
C LYS A 2 22.62 9.46 6.84
N VAL A 3 22.91 8.79 5.73
CA VAL A 3 22.73 9.36 4.38
C VAL A 3 21.24 9.45 4.11
N PHE A 4 20.73 10.67 3.93
CA PHE A 4 19.35 10.89 3.52
C PHE A 4 19.26 10.79 2.01
N SER A 5 18.38 9.93 1.51
CA SER A 5 18.15 9.75 0.07
C SER A 5 16.76 10.28 -0.27
N LEU A 6 16.70 11.22 -1.23
CA LEU A 6 15.47 11.73 -1.81
C LEU A 6 15.31 11.14 -3.21
N ILE A 7 14.16 10.55 -3.49
CA ILE A 7 13.85 9.98 -4.80
C ILE A 7 12.59 10.66 -5.31
N PHE A 8 12.68 11.28 -6.48
CA PHE A 8 11.55 11.85 -7.19
C PHE A 8 11.12 10.87 -8.28
N VAL A 9 9.84 10.50 -8.30
CA VAL A 9 9.32 9.54 -9.27
C VAL A 9 8.00 10.04 -9.85
N GLU A 10 7.89 9.98 -11.19
CA GLU A 10 6.66 10.24 -11.91
C GLU A 10 5.85 8.96 -12.04
N LEU A 11 4.77 8.84 -11.26
CA LEU A 11 3.91 7.64 -11.29
C LEU A 11 3.18 7.47 -12.63
N ASP A 12 2.88 8.56 -13.33
CA ASP A 12 2.17 8.50 -14.62
C ASP A 12 2.95 7.68 -15.67
N ARG A 13 4.26 7.92 -15.76
CA ARG A 13 5.17 7.20 -16.68
C ARG A 13 5.56 5.80 -16.22
N PHE A 14 5.22 5.42 -14.98
CA PHE A 14 5.52 4.09 -14.46
C PHE A 14 4.59 3.04 -15.09
N VAL A 15 5.08 2.30 -16.09
CA VAL A 15 4.28 1.31 -16.84
C VAL A 15 4.69 -0.14 -16.58
N LYS A 16 5.73 -0.36 -15.76
CA LYS A 16 6.23 -1.71 -15.48
C LYS A 16 5.18 -2.57 -14.77
N PRO A 17 4.99 -3.84 -15.18
CA PRO A 17 4.17 -4.79 -14.44
C PRO A 17 4.90 -5.27 -13.17
N LEU A 18 4.17 -5.95 -12.28
CA LEU A 18 4.69 -6.30 -10.95
C LEU A 18 5.86 -7.30 -11.01
N ASP A 19 5.84 -8.21 -11.99
CA ASP A 19 6.88 -9.20 -12.22
C ASP A 19 8.22 -8.58 -12.67
N GLU A 20 8.18 -7.43 -13.33
CA GLU A 20 9.36 -6.64 -13.70
C GLU A 20 9.87 -5.73 -12.57
N CYS A 21 9.14 -5.63 -11.45
CA CYS A 21 9.52 -4.79 -10.31
C CYS A 21 10.50 -5.52 -9.38
N VAL A 22 11.79 -5.45 -9.70
CA VAL A 22 12.84 -6.10 -8.90
C VAL A 22 13.21 -5.25 -7.67
N GLY A 23 13.32 -3.93 -7.84
CA GLY A 23 13.75 -3.01 -6.79
C GLY A 23 12.64 -2.59 -5.83
N LEU A 24 13.00 -2.24 -4.59
CA LEU A 24 12.04 -1.73 -3.59
C LEU A 24 11.33 -0.46 -4.07
N THR A 25 12.06 0.46 -4.71
CA THR A 25 11.49 1.70 -5.27
C THR A 25 10.43 1.41 -6.33
N GLU A 26 10.69 0.47 -7.23
CA GLU A 26 9.76 0.08 -8.29
C GLU A 26 8.50 -0.56 -7.70
N LYS A 27 8.67 -1.43 -6.70
CA LYS A 27 7.56 -2.01 -5.94
C LYS A 27 6.70 -0.95 -5.26
N TRP A 28 7.31 0.09 -4.68
CA TRP A 28 6.57 1.23 -4.12
C TRP A 28 5.80 2.00 -5.18
N CYS A 29 6.40 2.23 -6.35
CA CYS A 29 5.73 2.92 -7.45
C CYS A 29 4.54 2.12 -7.97
N TYR A 30 4.69 0.80 -8.13
CA TYR A 30 3.62 -0.10 -8.52
C TYR A 30 2.49 -0.06 -7.48
N ALA A 31 2.82 -0.26 -6.20
CA ALA A 31 1.84 -0.25 -5.12
C ALA A 31 1.06 1.06 -5.10
N LEU A 32 1.73 2.22 -5.10
CA LEU A 32 1.09 3.53 -5.05
C LEU A 32 0.24 3.82 -6.31
N LYS A 33 0.71 3.44 -7.49
CA LYS A 33 -0.03 3.66 -8.75
C LYS A 33 -1.31 2.82 -8.82
N TYR A 34 -1.26 1.57 -8.37
CA TYR A 34 -2.33 0.60 -8.56
C TYR A 34 -3.14 0.30 -7.30
N VAL A 35 -2.84 0.90 -6.15
CA VAL A 35 -3.44 0.59 -4.83
C VAL A 35 -4.97 0.49 -4.85
N GLY A 36 -5.66 1.38 -5.57
CA GLY A 36 -7.13 1.37 -5.65
C GLY A 36 -7.72 0.19 -6.43
N LYS A 37 -6.91 -0.50 -7.23
CA LYS A 37 -7.29 -1.68 -8.03
C LYS A 37 -6.81 -2.99 -7.41
N LEU A 38 -6.02 -2.93 -6.33
CA LEU A 38 -5.52 -4.13 -5.67
C LEU A 38 -6.59 -4.67 -4.72
N HIS A 39 -7.02 -5.90 -4.96
CA HIS A 39 -8.00 -6.59 -4.11
C HIS A 39 -7.37 -7.32 -2.91
N GLY A 40 -6.04 -7.26 -2.78
CA GLY A 40 -5.25 -7.89 -1.75
C GLY A 40 -3.76 -7.69 -2.03
N LEU A 41 -2.90 -8.25 -1.16
CA LEU A 41 -1.45 -8.15 -1.30
C LEU A 41 -0.97 -9.17 -2.35
N PRO A 42 -0.55 -8.77 -3.56
CA PRO A 42 0.02 -9.71 -4.52
C PRO A 42 1.37 -10.23 -4.01
N GLU A 43 1.75 -11.45 -4.40
CA GLU A 43 2.95 -12.13 -3.86
C GLU A 43 4.24 -11.31 -4.03
N GLY A 44 4.39 -10.58 -5.13
CA GLY A 44 5.54 -9.71 -5.37
C GLY A 44 5.70 -8.53 -4.39
N LEU A 45 4.63 -8.20 -3.64
CA LEU A 45 4.56 -7.13 -2.64
C LEU A 45 4.45 -7.67 -1.21
N ARG A 46 4.69 -8.96 -0.96
CA ARG A 46 4.57 -9.59 0.36
C ARG A 46 5.77 -9.30 1.26
N ILE A 47 6.00 -8.01 1.54
CA ILE A 47 6.98 -7.52 2.51
C ILE A 47 6.27 -6.70 3.59
N GLN A 48 6.81 -6.72 4.81
CA GLN A 48 6.19 -6.13 6.02
C GLN A 48 5.76 -4.67 5.85
N ALA A 49 6.51 -3.88 5.07
CA ALA A 49 6.18 -2.48 4.82
C ALA A 49 4.87 -2.30 4.03
N PHE A 50 4.58 -3.19 3.08
CA PHE A 50 3.33 -3.14 2.32
C PHE A 50 2.15 -3.69 3.12
N GLU A 51 2.36 -4.65 4.03
CA GLU A 51 1.27 -5.11 4.91
C GLU A 51 0.63 -3.94 5.68
N ARG A 52 1.46 -3.03 6.21
CA ARG A 52 0.99 -1.82 6.88
C ARG A 52 0.25 -0.86 5.94
N LEU A 53 0.75 -0.70 4.71
CA LEU A 53 0.10 0.13 3.69
C LEU A 53 -1.30 -0.41 3.39
N PHE A 54 -1.41 -1.70 3.13
CA PHE A 54 -2.68 -2.33 2.74
C PHE A 54 -3.68 -2.40 3.90
N ALA A 55 -3.22 -2.59 5.14
CA ALA A 55 -4.07 -2.46 6.31
C ALA A 55 -4.71 -1.06 6.40
N ALA A 56 -3.93 -0.02 6.14
CA ALA A 56 -4.45 1.36 6.10
C ALA A 56 -5.44 1.56 4.93
N CYS A 57 -5.17 0.97 3.76
CA CYS A 57 -6.08 1.02 2.62
C CYS A 57 -7.41 0.29 2.87
N GLU A 58 -7.38 -0.85 3.56
CA GLU A 58 -8.60 -1.58 3.94
C GLU A 58 -9.47 -0.73 4.88
N ILE A 59 -8.87 -0.09 5.89
CA ILE A 59 -9.58 0.84 6.78
C ILE A 59 -10.18 2.02 5.98
N ALA A 60 -9.42 2.58 5.04
CA ALA A 60 -9.91 3.67 4.18
C ALA A 60 -11.06 3.23 3.25
N ARG A 61 -11.11 1.95 2.87
CA ARG A 61 -12.19 1.35 2.06
C ARG A 61 -13.41 0.96 2.87
N PHE A 62 -13.41 1.12 4.20
CA PHE A 62 -14.57 0.77 5.00
C PHE A 62 -15.80 1.59 4.58
N SER A 63 -16.89 0.89 4.29
CA SER A 63 -18.20 1.49 4.22
C SER A 63 -18.57 2.09 5.59
N ARG A 64 -19.53 3.01 5.60
CA ARG A 64 -19.97 3.70 6.81
C ARG A 64 -20.31 2.72 7.96
N ASP A 65 -20.99 1.61 7.65
CA ASP A 65 -21.28 0.52 8.58
C ASP A 65 -20.03 -0.20 9.11
N LYS A 66 -19.07 -0.55 8.25
CA LYS A 66 -17.82 -1.20 8.69
C LYS A 66 -16.97 -0.27 9.57
N LYS A 67 -16.97 1.02 9.27
CA LYS A 67 -16.28 2.02 10.08
C LYS A 67 -16.88 2.12 11.48
N LEU A 68 -18.21 2.13 11.56
CA LEU A 68 -18.95 2.18 12.82
C LEU A 68 -18.71 0.92 13.68
N GLN A 69 -18.57 -0.24 13.03
CA GLN A 69 -18.23 -1.49 13.70
C GLN A 69 -16.78 -1.50 14.21
N TYR A 70 -15.83 -1.05 13.39
CA TYR A 70 -14.43 -0.89 13.80
C TYR A 70 -14.27 0.06 14.99
N GLU A 71 -14.99 1.19 14.99
CA GLU A 71 -15.02 2.13 16.12
C GLU A 71 -15.62 1.48 17.39
N LYS A 72 -16.66 0.64 17.26
CA LYS A 72 -17.24 -0.08 18.41
C LYS A 72 -16.29 -1.13 19.00
N ASP A 73 -15.61 -1.88 18.16
CA ASP A 73 -14.66 -2.91 18.60
C ASP A 73 -13.47 -2.28 19.35
N MET A 74 -12.99 -1.11 18.91
CA MET A 74 -11.93 -0.35 19.60
C MET A 74 -12.34 0.26 20.95
N ILE A 75 -13.63 0.44 21.22
CA ILE A 75 -14.15 1.04 22.47
C ILE A 75 -14.45 -0.02 23.53
N THR A 76 -14.52 -1.30 23.14
CA THR A 76 -14.94 -2.40 24.02
C THR A 76 -13.76 -3.13 24.70
N GLU A 77 -12.52 -2.67 24.47
CA GLU A 77 -11.27 -3.20 25.06
C GLU A 77 -10.68 -2.26 26.12
#